data_AF-A0AAW6RBW9-F1
#
_entry.id   AF-A0AAW6RBW9-F1
#
_cell.length_a   1.000
_cell.length_b   1.000
_cell.length_c   1.000
_cell.angle_alpha   90.00
_cell.angle_beta   90.00
_cell.angle_gamma   90.00
#
_symmetry.space_group_name_H-M   'P 1'
#
loop_
_entity.id
_entity.type
_entity.pdbx_description
1 polymer ?
#
loop_
_entity_poly.entity_id
_entity_poly.type
_entity_poly.pdbx_seq_one_letter_code
_entity_poly.pdbx_strand_id
1 'polypeptide(L)' 'MNWPRSLGFRKGIYVADDEDGDDEDRASANIGIGIALGLSLGTAIGAATDNLAMWMAVGLAIGVGAWPLFDMTAKVWWRK' A
#
# COMPACT_ATOMS: atom_id res chain seq x y z
N MET A 1 39.74 -7.70 -27.44
CA MET A 1 39.32 -6.38 -26.93
C MET A 1 38.11 -6.59 -26.05
N ASN A 2 38.31 -6.46 -24.75
CA ASN A 2 37.32 -6.66 -23.70
C ASN A 2 37.26 -5.38 -22.88
N TRP A 3 36.13 -5.15 -22.20
CA TRP A 3 35.67 -3.97 -21.43
C TRP A 3 34.81 -2.96 -22.24
N PRO A 4 33.58 -2.56 -21.79
CA PRO A 4 33.51 -1.64 -20.64
C PRO A 4 32.25 -1.61 -19.74
N ARG A 5 32.45 -0.87 -18.64
CA ARG A 5 31.50 -0.28 -17.67
C ARG A 5 31.00 -1.22 -16.57
N SER A 6 31.83 -1.44 -15.54
CA SER A 6 31.85 -0.59 -14.34
C SER A 6 30.52 -0.58 -13.59
N LEU A 7 30.48 -1.37 -12.51
CA LEU A 7 29.96 -0.98 -11.20
C LEU A 7 28.70 -0.09 -11.30
N GLY A 8 27.59 -0.74 -11.61
CA GLY A 8 26.26 -0.19 -11.38
C GLY A 8 26.08 0.03 -9.88
N PHE A 9 26.47 1.23 -9.46
CA PHE A 9 26.04 1.95 -8.27
C PHE A 9 24.78 1.34 -7.69
N ARG A 10 24.86 0.89 -6.43
CA ARG A 10 23.79 0.21 -5.70
C ARG A 10 22.41 0.76 -6.10
N LYS A 11 21.51 -0.13 -6.56
CA LYS A 11 20.05 0.06 -6.55
C LYS A 11 19.60 0.21 -5.09
N GLY A 12 20.04 1.27 -4.44
CA GLY A 12 19.55 1.71 -3.15
C GLY A 12 18.35 2.58 -3.40
N ILE A 13 17.18 2.08 -3.03
CA ILE A 13 15.96 2.86 -2.75
C ILE A 13 15.52 3.75 -3.93
N TYR A 14 15.07 3.13 -5.02
CA TYR A 14 14.17 3.81 -5.96
C TYR A 14 12.81 3.12 -5.84
N VAL A 15 11.84 3.80 -5.23
CA VAL A 15 10.42 3.57 -5.52
C VAL A 15 10.21 4.24 -6.86
N ALA A 16 10.25 3.44 -7.92
CA ALA A 16 9.95 3.88 -9.27
C ALA A 16 8.46 3.61 -9.49
N ASP A 17 7.63 4.63 -9.34
CA ASP A 17 6.25 4.62 -9.81
C ASP A 17 6.24 5.34 -11.17
N ASP A 18 6.25 4.58 -12.28
CA ASP A 18 5.72 4.95 -13.61
C ASP A 18 6.17 3.91 -14.66
N GLU A 19 5.61 2.71 -14.58
CA GLU A 19 5.42 1.80 -15.73
C GLU A 19 3.97 1.29 -15.61
N ASP A 20 3.19 1.32 -16.69
CA ASP A 20 1.84 0.74 -16.75
C ASP A 20 1.94 -0.80 -16.82
N GLY A 21 2.47 -1.34 -15.72
CA GLY A 21 2.64 -2.74 -15.41
C GLY A 21 1.35 -3.41 -14.99
N ASP A 22 1.39 -4.72 -15.15
CA ASP A 22 0.35 -5.71 -15.01
C ASP A 22 -0.30 -5.80 -13.61
N ASP A 23 -1.30 -6.67 -13.54
CA ASP A 23 -2.28 -6.90 -12.47
C ASP A 23 -1.72 -6.96 -11.03
N GLU A 24 -0.43 -7.25 -10.89
CA GLU A 24 0.30 -7.33 -9.60
C GLU A 24 0.53 -5.93 -8.98
N ASP A 25 0.77 -4.91 -9.79
CA ASP A 25 0.98 -3.53 -9.31
C ASP A 25 -0.31 -2.90 -8.81
N ARG A 26 -1.45 -3.23 -9.42
CA ARG A 26 -2.77 -2.83 -8.90
C ARG A 26 -3.06 -3.44 -7.55
N ALA A 27 -2.66 -4.70 -7.32
CA ALA A 27 -2.82 -5.34 -6.04
C ALA A 27 -1.97 -4.65 -4.95
N SER A 28 -0.73 -4.30 -5.27
CA SER A 28 0.17 -3.55 -4.38
C SER A 28 -0.32 -2.12 -4.11
N ALA A 29 -0.74 -1.39 -5.15
CA ALA A 29 -1.30 -0.05 -5.03
C ALA A 29 -2.60 -0.06 -4.21
N ASN A 30 -3.45 -1.07 -4.40
CA ASN A 30 -4.68 -1.24 -3.63
C ASN A 30 -4.36 -1.44 -2.14
N ILE A 31 -3.41 -2.32 -1.80
CA ILE A 31 -3.03 -2.53 -0.38
C ILE A 31 -2.45 -1.24 0.22
N GLY A 32 -1.68 -0.46 -0.54
CA GLY A 32 -1.14 0.83 -0.11
C GLY A 32 -2.21 1.83 0.34
N ILE A 33 -3.33 1.93 -0.41
CA ILE A 33 -4.45 2.81 -0.05
C ILE A 33 -5.14 2.32 1.23
N GLY A 34 -5.35 1.01 1.37
CA GLY A 34 -5.92 0.42 2.58
C GLY A 34 -5.10 0.74 3.83
N ILE A 35 -3.77 0.64 3.72
CA ILE A 35 -2.83 1.01 4.80
C ILE A 35 -2.92 2.50 5.12
N ALA A 36 -2.89 3.38 4.12
CA ALA A 36 -2.95 4.84 4.32
C ALA A 36 -4.26 5.28 5.01
N LEU A 37 -5.39 4.71 4.60
CA LEU A 37 -6.69 5.02 5.20
C LEU A 37 -6.83 4.42 6.60
N GLY A 38 -6.43 3.17 6.79
CA GLY A 38 -6.45 2.52 8.09
C GLY A 38 -5.57 3.22 9.12
N LEU A 39 -4.36 3.64 8.71
CA LEU A 39 -3.42 4.37 9.56
C LEU A 39 -3.91 5.77 9.89
N SER A 40 -4.44 6.53 8.92
CA SER A 40 -4.92 7.89 9.19
C SER A 40 -6.11 7.88 10.16
N LEU A 41 -7.04 6.94 10.00
CA LEU A 41 -8.18 6.78 10.90
C LEU A 41 -7.75 6.26 12.28
N GLY A 42 -6.89 5.23 12.33
CA GLY A 42 -6.35 4.68 13.56
C GLY A 42 -5.51 5.69 14.35
N THR A 43 -4.72 6.53 13.66
CA THR A 43 -3.94 7.61 14.29
C THR A 43 -4.84 8.68 14.86
N ALA A 44 -5.88 9.12 14.13
CA ALA A 44 -6.81 10.14 14.59
C ALA A 44 -7.55 9.70 15.86
N ILE A 45 -8.06 8.46 15.89
CA ILE A 45 -8.77 7.91 17.05
C ILE A 45 -7.79 7.60 18.20
N GLY A 46 -6.62 7.06 17.88
CA GLY A 46 -5.57 6.77 18.86
C GLY A 46 -5.05 8.02 19.56
N ALA A 47 -4.89 9.12 18.81
CA ALA A 47 -4.50 10.42 19.35
C ALA A 47 -5.61 11.03 20.23
N ALA A 48 -6.89 10.84 19.87
CA ALA A 48 -8.02 11.34 20.66
C ALA A 48 -8.28 10.55 21.95
N THR A 49 -7.82 9.30 22.02
CA THR A 49 -8.05 8.38 23.15
C THR A 49 -6.80 8.12 24.00
N ASP A 50 -5.69 8.82 23.72
CA ASP A 50 -4.38 8.61 24.35
C ASP A 50 -3.87 7.15 24.29
N ASN A 51 -4.35 6.36 23.31
CA ASN A 51 -3.97 4.97 23.13
C ASN A 51 -3.63 4.65 21.67
N LEU A 52 -2.57 5.29 21.18
CA LEU A 52 -2.05 5.09 19.83
C LEU A 52 -1.66 3.64 19.55
N ALA A 53 -1.04 2.93 20.50
CA ALA A 53 -0.55 1.57 20.26
C ALA A 53 -1.67 0.60 19.87
N MET A 54 -2.80 0.63 20.61
CA MET A 54 -3.95 -0.21 20.31
C MET A 54 -4.66 0.23 19.04
N TRP A 55 -4.92 1.53 18.88
CA TRP A 55 -5.68 2.05 17.75
C TRP A 55 -4.92 2.01 16.42
N MET A 56 -3.58 2.02 16.45
CA MET A 56 -2.75 1.77 15.28
C MET A 56 -2.85 0.32 14.80
N ALA A 57 -2.81 -0.64 15.73
CA ALA A 57 -3.00 -2.05 15.39
C ALA A 57 -4.39 -2.32 14.82
N VAL A 58 -5.43 -1.73 15.44
CA VAL A 58 -6.82 -1.83 14.96
C VAL A 58 -6.99 -1.13 13.60
N GLY A 59 -6.47 0.09 13.44
CA GLY A 59 -6.55 0.85 12.19
C GLY A 59 -5.85 0.15 11.04
N LEU A 60 -4.66 -0.40 11.26
CA LEU A 60 -3.94 -1.19 10.27
C LEU A 60 -4.68 -2.48 9.89
N ALA A 61 -5.20 -3.21 10.88
CA ALA A 61 -5.96 -4.44 10.65
C ALA A 61 -7.24 -4.19 9.83
N ILE A 62 -7.96 -3.11 10.14
CA ILE A 62 -9.15 -2.70 9.38
C ILE A 62 -8.74 -2.24 7.99
N GLY A 63 -7.70 -1.41 7.85
CA GLY A 63 -7.24 -0.90 6.56
C GLY A 63 -6.81 -2.01 5.59
N VAL A 64 -5.96 -2.93 6.05
CA VAL A 64 -5.46 -4.04 5.22
C VAL A 64 -6.56 -5.09 4.98
N GLY A 65 -7.42 -5.35 5.97
CA GLY A 65 -8.46 -6.38 5.85
C GLY A 65 -9.71 -5.94 5.07
N ALA A 66 -10.13 -4.68 5.23
CA ALA A 66 -11.36 -4.17 4.60
C ALA A 66 -11.14 -3.72 3.15
N TRP A 67 -9.92 -3.32 2.79
CA TRP A 67 -9.64 -2.79 1.45
C TRP A 67 -9.82 -3.79 0.30
N PRO A 68 -9.29 -5.03 0.39
CA PRO A 68 -9.50 -6.04 -0.65
C PRO A 68 -10.99 -6.41 -0.81
N LEU A 69 -11.74 -6.39 0.29
CA LEU A 69 -13.18 -6.65 0.29
C LEU A 69 -13.95 -5.56 -0.48
N PHE A 70 -13.54 -4.31 -0.32
CA PHE A 70 -14.12 -3.19 -1.06
C PHE A 70 -13.80 -3.27 -2.56
N ASP A 71 -12.56 -3.63 -2.92
CA ASP A 71 -12.16 -3.83 -4.32
C ASP A 71 -12.94 -4.96 -5.01
N MET A 72 -13.17 -6.08 -4.30
CA MET A 72 -13.99 -7.18 -4.79
C MET A 72 -15.44 -6.76 -5.05
N THR A 73 -16.01 -5.93 -4.18
CA THR A 73 -17.37 -5.39 -4.36
C THR A 73 -17.46 -4.40 -5.53
N ALA A 74 -16.47 -3.51 -5.68
CA ALA A 74 -16.43 -2.55 -6.79
C ALA A 74 -16.32 -3.25 -8.16
N LYS A 75 -15.49 -4.30 -8.25
CA LYS A 75 -15.36 -5.13 -9.48
C LYS A 75 -16.63 -5.89 -9.83
N VAL A 76 -17.39 -6.36 -8.84
CA VAL A 76 -18.69 -7.01 -9.06
C VAL A 76 -19.69 -6.05 -9.72
N TRP A 77 -19.67 -4.77 -9.32
CA TRP A 77 -20.59 -3.78 -9.85
C TRP A 77 -20.24 -3.36 -11.29
N TRP A 78 -18.95 -3.33 -11.63
CA TRP A 78 -18.47 -2.96 -12.96
C TRP A 78 -18.61 -4.07 -14.02
N ARG A 79 -19.11 -5.26 -13.63
CA ARG A 79 -19.33 -6.42 -14.53
C ARG A 79 -20.79 -6.60 -14.97
N LYS A 80 -21.65 -5.60 -14.77
CA LYS A 80 -23.00 -5.52 -15.34
C LYS A 80 -23.07 -4.43 -16.41
#